data_AF-A0A1H7VDF9-F1
#
_entry.id   AF-A0A1H7VDF9-F1
#
_cell.length_a   1.000
_cell.length_b   1.000
_cell.length_c   1.000
_cell.angle_alpha   90.00
_cell.angle_beta   90.00
_cell.angle_gamma   90.00
#
_symmetry.space_group_name_H-M   'P 1'
#
loop_
_entity.id
_entity.type
_entity.pdbx_description
1 polymer ?
#
loop_
_entity_poly.entity_id
_entity_poly.type
_entity_poly.pdbx_seq_one_letter_code
_entity_poly.pdbx_strand_id
1 'polypeptide(L)'
;MHFLKLQLVAIGDSGFFFIFLFGIIIFLILSQVYNKKNKMLRKLKEHSFKKIPLCKENEYIKIKGKALSIAKPLISPIGKRECLYYKIQIEEKRSNGKSSSWRTIINEEKFQDFILESEGNKAIINTEISKKNKITYLNQDIEYTSGTWKDAPVFLEKLLQSHGRESTGFLGFNKSIRYKEGAIEIGEKITILGIGKWKESDHNFDRYSSKTLYVSGDSERKLIITDLSKITESKR
;
A
#
# COMPACT_ATOMS: atom_id res chain seq x y z
N MET A 1 -5.49 -20.30 -61.70
CA MET A 1 -6.41 -19.45 -60.92
C MET A 1 -7.42 -20.34 -60.20
N HIS A 2 -7.09 -20.83 -59.00
CA HIS A 2 -8.03 -21.56 -58.17
C HIS A 2 -8.26 -20.72 -56.91
N PHE A 3 -9.40 -20.02 -56.88
CA PHE A 3 -9.80 -19.19 -55.75
C PHE A 3 -9.94 -20.07 -54.51
N LEU A 4 -9.15 -19.79 -53.48
CA LEU A 4 -9.39 -20.26 -52.12
C LEU A 4 -10.75 -19.70 -51.67
N LYS A 5 -11.78 -20.55 -51.62
CA LYS A 5 -13.01 -20.25 -50.88
C LYS A 5 -12.67 -20.31 -49.39
N LEU A 6 -12.46 -19.14 -48.80
CA LEU A 6 -12.45 -18.94 -47.35
C LEU A 6 -13.85 -19.31 -46.84
N GLN A 7 -13.99 -20.46 -46.18
CA GLN A 7 -15.25 -20.80 -45.51
C GLN A 7 -15.41 -19.88 -44.30
N LEU A 8 -16.33 -18.93 -44.40
CA LEU A 8 -16.91 -18.24 -43.26
C LEU A 8 -17.63 -19.29 -42.40
N VAL A 9 -17.00 -19.69 -41.30
CA VAL A 9 -17.63 -20.53 -40.28
C VAL A 9 -18.83 -19.76 -39.73
N ALA A 10 -20.04 -20.27 -39.97
CA ALA A 10 -21.25 -19.76 -39.34
C ALA A 10 -21.17 -20.09 -37.84
N ILE A 11 -20.79 -19.10 -37.04
CA ILE A 11 -20.77 -19.19 -35.58
C ILE A 11 -22.24 -19.18 -35.14
N GLY A 12 -22.82 -20.36 -34.92
CA GLY A 12 -24.15 -20.47 -34.32
C GLY A 12 -24.20 -19.86 -32.92
N ASP A 13 -25.40 -19.66 -32.36
CA ASP A 13 -25.61 -19.00 -31.05
C ASP A 13 -24.76 -19.61 -29.92
N SER A 14 -24.47 -20.90 -29.99
CA SER A 14 -23.56 -21.61 -29.08
C SER A 14 -22.09 -21.16 -29.21
N GLY A 15 -21.62 -20.86 -30.42
CA GLY A 15 -20.26 -20.36 -30.66
C GLY A 15 -20.05 -18.93 -30.15
N PHE A 16 -21.08 -18.07 -30.27
CA PHE A 16 -21.05 -16.73 -29.66
C PHE A 16 -20.97 -16.79 -28.14
N PHE A 17 -21.67 -17.74 -27.52
CA PHE A 17 -21.60 -17.98 -26.07
C PHE A 17 -20.17 -18.34 -25.60
N PHE A 18 -19.47 -19.22 -26.33
CA PHE A 18 -18.09 -19.59 -25.98
C PHE A 18 -17.10 -18.44 -26.14
N ILE A 19 -17.23 -17.62 -27.20
CA ILE A 19 -16.39 -16.44 -27.40
C ILE A 19 -16.63 -15.41 -26.28
N PHE A 20 -17.88 -15.19 -25.91
CA PHE A 20 -18.24 -14.31 -24.80
C PHE A 20 -17.69 -14.81 -23.45
N LEU A 21 -17.82 -16.11 -23.16
CA LEU A 21 -17.27 -16.72 -21.96
C LEU A 21 -15.74 -16.61 -21.91
N PHE A 22 -15.07 -16.86 -23.04
CA PHE A 22 -13.61 -16.71 -23.15
C PHE A 22 -13.18 -15.25 -22.96
N GLY A 23 -13.95 -14.30 -23.50
CA GLY A 23 -13.77 -12.86 -23.28
C GLY A 23 -13.91 -12.46 -21.81
N ILE A 24 -14.89 -13.01 -21.10
CA ILE A 24 -15.05 -12.81 -19.64
C ILE A 24 -13.84 -13.37 -18.89
N ILE A 25 -13.39 -14.57 -19.22
CA ILE A 25 -12.22 -15.19 -18.57
C ILE A 25 -10.97 -14.33 -18.79
N ILE A 26 -10.71 -13.89 -20.03
CA ILE A 26 -9.60 -12.98 -20.34
C ILE A 26 -9.74 -11.67 -19.57
N PHE A 27 -10.93 -11.07 -19.55
CA PHE A 27 -11.18 -9.83 -18.81
C PHE A 27 -10.93 -9.97 -17.30
N LEU A 28 -11.38 -11.08 -16.70
CA LEU A 28 -11.13 -11.39 -15.30
C LEU A 28 -9.63 -11.57 -15.02
N ILE A 29 -8.90 -12.28 -15.89
CA ILE A 29 -7.44 -12.44 -15.79
C ILE A 29 -6.73 -11.08 -15.90
N LEU A 30 -7.08 -10.26 -16.89
CA LEU A 30 -6.49 -8.94 -17.10
C LEU A 30 -6.78 -7.98 -15.93
N SER A 31 -8.00 -8.00 -15.39
CA SER A 31 -8.40 -7.22 -14.22
C SER A 31 -7.55 -7.57 -12.98
N GLN A 32 -7.27 -8.86 -12.76
CA GLN A 32 -6.41 -9.29 -11.66
C GLN A 32 -4.94 -8.89 -11.86
N VAL A 33 -4.44 -8.83 -13.10
CA VAL A 33 -3.08 -8.36 -13.43
C VAL A 33 -2.93 -6.85 -13.24
N TYR A 34 -3.97 -6.07 -13.52
CA TYR A 34 -3.94 -4.61 -13.38
C TYR A 34 -4.14 -4.13 -11.93
N ASN A 35 -4.55 -5.02 -11.03
CA ASN A 35 -4.69 -4.67 -9.63
C ASN A 35 -3.31 -4.42 -8.99
N LYS A 36 -3.01 -3.15 -8.66
CA LYS A 36 -1.75 -2.70 -8.04
C LYS A 36 -1.36 -3.56 -6.82
N LYS A 37 -2.35 -4.00 -6.04
CA LYS A 37 -2.17 -4.92 -4.90
C LYS A 37 -1.59 -6.26 -5.33
N ASN A 38 -2.16 -6.90 -6.35
CA ASN A 38 -1.73 -8.21 -6.83
C ASN A 38 -0.32 -8.15 -7.43
N LYS A 39 0.00 -7.10 -8.18
CA LYS A 39 1.35 -6.89 -8.72
C LYS A 39 2.40 -6.78 -7.61
N MET A 40 2.08 -6.04 -6.55
CA MET A 40 2.94 -5.92 -5.36
C MET A 40 3.11 -7.26 -4.64
N LEU A 41 2.00 -7.98 -4.40
CA LEU A 41 2.03 -9.30 -3.77
C LEU A 41 2.86 -10.31 -4.57
N ARG A 42 2.77 -10.29 -5.90
CA ARG A 42 3.57 -11.15 -6.77
C ARG A 42 5.06 -10.88 -6.61
N LYS A 43 5.48 -9.60 -6.64
CA LYS A 43 6.88 -9.21 -6.38
C LYS A 43 7.39 -9.70 -5.03
N LEU A 44 6.56 -9.61 -3.99
CA LEU A 44 6.92 -10.11 -2.66
C LEU A 44 7.04 -11.64 -2.61
N LYS A 45 6.29 -12.39 -3.43
CA LYS A 45 6.40 -13.85 -3.52
C LYS A 45 7.63 -14.32 -4.29
N GLU A 46 8.05 -13.55 -5.32
CA GLU A 46 9.23 -13.87 -6.14
C GLU A 46 10.55 -13.83 -5.36
N HIS A 47 10.60 -13.12 -4.23
CA HIS A 47 11.79 -13.00 -3.40
C HIS A 47 11.63 -13.85 -2.13
N SER A 48 12.65 -14.61 -1.73
CA SER A 48 12.64 -15.33 -0.45
C SER A 48 13.04 -14.41 0.70
N PHE A 49 12.61 -14.75 1.93
CA PHE A 49 13.05 -14.00 3.11
C PHE A 49 14.53 -14.22 3.37
N LYS A 50 15.24 -13.13 3.70
CA LYS A 50 16.66 -13.16 4.02
C LYS A 50 16.90 -12.63 5.44
N LYS A 51 17.89 -13.19 6.13
CA LYS A 51 18.36 -12.63 7.41
C LYS A 51 19.22 -11.40 7.13
N ILE A 52 19.08 -10.36 7.95
CA ILE A 52 19.79 -9.08 7.79
C ILE A 52 21.32 -9.29 7.64
N PRO A 53 22.02 -10.10 8.47
CA PRO A 53 23.47 -10.29 8.33
C PRO A 53 23.93 -10.95 7.03
N LEU A 54 23.04 -11.66 6.33
CA LEU A 54 23.37 -12.37 5.10
C LEU A 54 23.19 -11.49 3.84
N CYS A 55 22.67 -10.27 4.01
CA CYS A 55 22.37 -9.37 2.90
C CYS A 55 23.67 -8.85 2.25
N LYS A 56 23.72 -8.88 0.92
CA LYS A 56 24.85 -8.37 0.15
C LYS A 56 24.62 -6.92 -0.25
N GLU A 57 25.72 -6.22 -0.54
CA GLU A 57 25.67 -4.84 -1.04
C GLU A 57 24.88 -4.75 -2.35
N ASN A 58 24.00 -3.74 -2.47
CA ASN A 58 23.12 -3.47 -3.61
C ASN A 58 22.13 -4.58 -3.99
N GLU A 59 21.93 -5.58 -3.12
CA GLU A 59 20.98 -6.66 -3.33
C GLU A 59 19.53 -6.21 -3.07
N TYR A 60 18.58 -6.71 -3.86
CA TYR A 60 17.16 -6.47 -3.66
C TYR A 60 16.58 -7.56 -2.75
N ILE A 61 16.44 -7.23 -1.47
CA ILE A 61 16.24 -8.16 -0.36
C ILE A 61 14.83 -8.07 0.21
N LYS A 62 14.25 -9.23 0.57
CA LYS A 62 13.00 -9.30 1.33
C LYS A 62 13.30 -9.66 2.78
N ILE A 63 12.91 -8.78 3.70
CA ILE A 63 13.12 -8.94 5.15
C ILE A 63 11.81 -8.73 5.89
N LYS A 64 11.66 -9.36 7.06
CA LYS A 64 10.47 -9.23 7.92
C LYS A 64 10.92 -9.02 9.35
N GLY A 65 10.31 -8.08 10.05
CA GLY A 65 10.73 -7.74 11.40
C GLY A 65 9.76 -6.80 12.09
N LYS A 66 10.05 -6.48 13.35
CA LYS A 66 9.32 -5.46 14.10
C LYS A 66 9.82 -4.07 13.69
N ALA A 67 8.89 -3.16 13.43
CA ALA A 67 9.21 -1.77 13.13
C ALA A 67 9.41 -0.98 14.44
N LEU A 68 10.55 -0.32 14.62
CA LEU A 68 10.91 0.43 15.82
C LEU A 68 11.23 1.87 15.45
N SER A 69 10.99 2.80 16.36
CA SER A 69 11.24 4.22 16.12
C SER A 69 12.73 4.57 16.18
N ILE A 70 13.20 5.38 15.24
CA ILE A 70 14.54 6.01 15.28
C ILE A 70 14.50 7.42 15.87
N ALA A 71 13.35 8.09 15.77
CA ALA A 71 13.12 9.46 16.20
C ALA A 71 11.80 9.54 16.98
N LYS A 72 11.31 10.75 17.27
CA LYS A 72 9.98 10.93 17.85
C LYS A 72 8.90 10.37 16.89
N PRO A 73 8.04 9.44 17.32
CA PRO A 73 6.99 8.87 16.48
C PRO A 73 6.01 9.90 15.93
N LEU A 74 5.39 9.60 14.79
CA LEU A 74 4.26 10.33 14.25
C LEU A 74 3.00 10.02 15.05
N ILE A 75 2.04 10.95 15.08
CA ILE A 75 0.71 10.69 15.61
C ILE A 75 -0.26 10.54 14.44
N SER A 76 -0.96 9.41 14.38
CA SER A 76 -1.93 9.18 13.31
C SER A 76 -3.12 10.15 13.44
N PRO A 77 -3.57 10.79 12.35
CA PRO A 77 -4.54 11.88 12.42
C PRO A 77 -5.94 11.44 12.86
N ILE A 78 -6.35 10.22 12.54
CA ILE A 78 -7.68 9.67 12.90
C ILE A 78 -7.58 8.83 14.18
N GLY A 79 -6.69 7.83 14.21
CA GLY A 79 -6.55 6.92 15.35
C GLY A 79 -5.86 7.52 16.59
N LYS A 80 -5.18 8.66 16.46
CA LYS A 80 -4.47 9.34 17.57
C LYS A 80 -3.44 8.47 18.28
N ARG A 81 -2.83 7.52 17.56
CA ARG A 81 -1.82 6.59 18.08
C ARG A 81 -0.44 6.92 17.53
N GLU A 82 0.59 6.54 18.30
CA GLU A 82 1.97 6.64 17.87
C GLU A 82 2.26 5.64 16.75
N CYS A 83 2.90 6.12 15.68
CA CYS A 83 3.14 5.33 14.48
C CYS A 83 4.42 5.80 13.77
N LEU A 84 4.96 4.92 12.93
CA LEU A 84 6.12 5.18 12.08
C LEU A 84 5.70 5.64 10.68
N TYR A 85 4.46 5.34 10.32
CA TYR A 85 3.84 5.69 9.07
C TYR A 85 2.33 5.69 9.25
N TYR A 86 1.66 6.62 8.57
CA TYR A 86 0.21 6.55 8.38
C TYR A 86 -0.16 6.93 6.95
N LYS A 87 -1.33 6.44 6.53
CA LYS A 87 -2.01 6.87 5.33
C LYS A 87 -3.48 7.06 5.59
N ILE A 88 -3.97 8.24 5.24
CA ILE A 88 -5.40 8.54 5.24
C ILE A 88 -5.93 8.65 3.82
N GLN A 89 -7.10 8.07 3.62
CA GLN A 89 -7.90 8.22 2.41
C GLN A 89 -9.30 8.66 2.82
N ILE A 90 -9.67 9.88 2.42
CA ILE A 90 -10.99 10.44 2.69
C ILE A 90 -11.73 10.55 1.37
N GLU A 91 -12.94 10.00 1.34
CA GLU A 91 -13.75 9.84 0.14
C GLU A 91 -15.12 10.48 0.35
N GLU A 92 -15.55 11.26 -0.64
CA GLU A 92 -16.88 11.86 -0.69
C GLU A 92 -17.74 11.05 -1.67
N LYS A 93 -18.96 10.70 -1.28
CA LYS A 93 -19.93 10.09 -2.19
C LYS A 93 -20.54 11.18 -3.07
N ARG A 94 -20.35 11.07 -4.39
CA ARG A 94 -20.95 11.97 -5.38
C ARG A 94 -22.03 11.23 -6.17
N SER A 95 -23.19 11.86 -6.31
CA SER A 95 -24.33 11.36 -7.07
C SER A 95 -24.56 12.22 -8.30
N ASN A 96 -24.95 11.59 -9.41
CA ASN A 96 -25.47 12.27 -10.61
C ASN A 96 -26.96 11.95 -10.85
N GLY A 97 -27.67 11.56 -9.79
CA GLY A 97 -29.07 11.12 -9.84
C GLY A 97 -29.19 9.62 -10.14
N LYS A 98 -28.67 9.15 -11.27
CA LYS A 98 -28.81 7.74 -11.70
C LYS A 98 -27.79 6.80 -11.08
N SER A 99 -26.61 7.30 -10.70
CA SER A 99 -25.57 6.51 -10.05
C SER A 99 -24.80 7.34 -9.02
N SER A 100 -24.09 6.63 -8.15
CA SER A 100 -23.22 7.26 -7.16
C SER A 100 -21.84 6.61 -7.15
N SER A 101 -20.81 7.41 -6.89
CA SER A 101 -19.42 6.95 -6.83
C SER A 101 -18.69 7.64 -5.67
N TRP A 102 -17.80 6.89 -5.02
CA TRP A 102 -16.89 7.45 -4.03
C TRP A 102 -15.72 8.12 -4.75
N ARG A 103 -15.41 9.36 -4.37
CA ARG A 103 -14.31 10.14 -4.93
C ARG A 103 -13.37 10.53 -3.82
N THR A 104 -12.10 10.17 -3.95
CA THR A 104 -11.06 10.57 -3.00
C THR A 104 -10.88 12.09 -3.05
N ILE A 105 -11.13 12.75 -1.92
CA ILE A 105 -10.98 14.20 -1.76
C ILE A 105 -9.70 14.57 -1.02
N ILE A 106 -9.18 13.65 -0.19
CA ILE A 106 -7.90 13.75 0.51
C ILE A 106 -7.23 12.38 0.46
N ASN A 107 -5.95 12.36 0.09
CA ASN A 107 -5.08 11.20 0.16
C ASN A 107 -3.72 11.67 0.66
N GLU A 108 -3.51 11.54 1.97
CA GLU A 108 -2.27 11.93 2.63
C GLU A 108 -1.55 10.68 3.13
N GLU A 109 -0.23 10.69 3.02
CA GLU A 109 0.64 9.67 3.56
C GLU A 109 1.88 10.33 4.15
N LYS A 110 2.31 9.91 5.33
CA LYS A 110 3.50 10.46 6.00
C LYS A 110 4.33 9.35 6.60
N PHE A 111 5.62 9.36 6.29
CA PHE A 111 6.62 8.42 6.80
C PHE A 111 7.66 9.17 7.61
N GLN A 112 8.30 8.43 8.51
CA GLN A 112 9.64 8.72 8.99
C GLN A 112 10.51 7.50 8.73
N ASP A 113 11.82 7.70 8.70
CA ASP A 113 12.75 6.58 8.75
C ASP A 113 12.57 5.81 10.06
N PHE A 114 12.83 4.51 10.01
CA PHE A 114 12.59 3.63 11.14
C PHE A 114 13.52 2.42 11.10
N ILE A 115 13.61 1.72 12.23
CA ILE A 115 14.43 0.53 12.38
C ILE A 115 13.56 -0.70 12.16
N LEU A 116 14.02 -1.65 11.37
CA LEU A 116 13.45 -2.98 11.30
C LEU A 116 14.31 -3.96 12.09
N GLU A 117 13.76 -4.51 13.17
CA GLU A 117 14.42 -5.53 13.98
C GLU A 117 13.93 -6.93 13.61
N SER A 118 14.86 -7.82 13.26
CA SER A 118 14.61 -9.22 12.94
C SER A 118 15.64 -10.12 13.62
N GLU A 119 15.19 -10.98 14.52
CA GLU A 119 16.05 -11.95 15.23
C GLU A 119 17.27 -11.27 15.89
N GLY A 120 17.07 -10.11 16.54
CA GLY A 120 18.14 -9.33 17.18
C GLY A 120 18.98 -8.48 16.23
N ASN A 121 18.87 -8.66 14.92
CA ASN A 121 19.58 -7.87 13.92
C ASN A 121 18.73 -6.66 13.49
N LYS A 122 19.37 -5.53 13.20
CA LYS A 122 18.68 -4.28 12.87
C LYS A 122 19.09 -3.77 11.50
N ALA A 123 18.11 -3.22 10.78
CA ALA A 123 18.30 -2.49 9.54
C ALA A 123 17.57 -1.16 9.63
N ILE A 124 18.10 -0.11 9.00
CA ILE A 124 17.41 1.18 8.88
C ILE A 124 16.65 1.18 7.56
N ILE A 125 15.36 1.49 7.61
CA ILE A 125 14.52 1.64 6.43
C ILE A 125 14.46 3.12 6.06
N ASN A 126 15.08 3.48 4.94
CA ASN A 126 15.10 4.84 4.43
C ASN A 126 13.88 5.08 3.55
N THR A 127 12.98 5.90 4.06
CA THR A 127 11.67 6.21 3.49
C THR A 127 11.59 7.59 2.84
N GLU A 128 12.58 8.45 3.11
CA GLU A 128 12.84 9.75 2.47
C GLU A 128 13.29 9.60 1.00
N ILE A 129 12.45 8.92 0.21
CA ILE A 129 12.61 8.74 -1.23
C ILE A 129 11.34 9.20 -1.94
N SER A 130 11.46 9.52 -3.24
CA SER A 130 10.33 9.93 -4.06
C SER A 130 9.18 8.92 -3.99
N LYS A 131 7.93 9.40 -3.90
CA LYS A 131 6.72 8.54 -3.88
C LYS A 131 6.69 7.52 -5.03
N LYS A 132 7.25 7.86 -6.19
CA LYS A 132 7.33 6.95 -7.35
C LYS A 132 8.25 5.74 -7.13
N ASN A 133 9.22 5.87 -6.22
CA ASN A 133 10.22 4.85 -5.87
C ASN A 133 9.79 4.00 -4.66
N LYS A 134 8.59 4.20 -4.13
CA LYS A 134 8.02 3.37 -3.07
C LYS A 134 6.61 2.89 -3.39
N ILE A 135 6.23 1.76 -2.80
CA ILE A 135 4.89 1.20 -2.83
C ILE A 135 4.56 0.77 -1.41
N THR A 136 3.46 1.29 -0.88
CA THR A 136 2.97 0.90 0.43
C THR A 136 1.57 0.32 0.34
N TYR A 137 1.37 -0.76 1.09
CA TYR A 137 0.09 -1.41 1.21
C TYR A 137 -0.12 -1.81 2.65
N LEU A 138 -1.01 -1.09 3.32
CA LEU A 138 -1.46 -1.41 4.67
C LEU A 138 -2.88 -1.92 4.66
N ASN A 139 -3.22 -2.69 5.68
CA ASN A 139 -4.61 -2.83 6.08
C ASN A 139 -5.11 -1.49 6.62
N GLN A 140 -6.29 -1.10 6.17
CA GLN A 140 -7.00 0.06 6.72
C GLN A 140 -7.80 -0.46 7.90
N ASP A 141 -7.25 -0.28 9.09
CA ASP A 141 -7.77 -0.81 10.34
C ASP A 141 -8.75 0.16 11.01
N ILE A 142 -8.79 1.42 10.57
CA ILE A 142 -9.75 2.41 11.04
C ILE A 142 -10.61 2.90 9.87
N GLU A 143 -11.94 2.78 10.03
CA GLU A 143 -12.93 3.32 9.08
C GLU A 143 -14.03 4.09 9.82
N TYR A 144 -14.26 5.33 9.40
CA TYR A 144 -15.38 6.17 9.85
C TYR A 144 -16.24 6.58 8.67
N THR A 145 -17.52 6.83 8.95
CA THR A 145 -18.47 7.36 7.97
C THR A 145 -19.35 8.44 8.61
N SER A 146 -19.60 9.50 7.85
CA SER A 146 -20.57 10.57 8.15
C SER A 146 -21.48 10.82 6.96
N GLY A 147 -22.62 11.48 7.17
CA GLY A 147 -23.61 11.74 6.13
C GLY A 147 -24.82 12.50 6.65
N THR A 148 -25.87 12.57 5.83
CA THR A 148 -27.11 13.36 6.07
C THR A 148 -27.75 13.09 7.45
N TRP A 149 -27.61 11.88 7.98
CA TRP A 149 -28.21 11.47 9.26
C TRP A 149 -27.18 11.16 10.35
N LYS A 150 -25.89 11.44 10.09
CA LYS A 150 -24.79 11.12 10.99
C LYS A 150 -23.67 12.15 10.84
N ASP A 151 -23.59 13.05 11.79
CA ASP A 151 -22.54 14.07 11.81
C ASP A 151 -21.15 13.44 11.94
N ALA A 152 -20.14 14.14 11.40
CA ALA A 152 -18.77 13.76 11.68
C ALA A 152 -18.40 14.20 13.10
N PRO A 153 -17.70 13.35 13.88
CA PRO A 153 -17.08 13.79 15.12
C PRO A 153 -16.23 15.05 14.94
N VAL A 154 -16.19 15.93 15.94
CA VAL A 154 -15.48 17.23 15.91
C VAL A 154 -14.02 17.12 15.44
N PHE A 155 -13.33 16.03 15.78
CA PHE A 155 -11.94 15.83 15.35
C PHE A 155 -11.80 15.55 13.85
N LEU A 156 -12.78 14.92 13.21
CA LEU A 156 -12.82 14.69 11.76
C LEU A 156 -13.18 15.97 11.00
N GLU A 157 -14.05 16.80 11.57
CA GLU A 157 -14.33 18.14 11.04
C GLU A 157 -13.06 19.00 11.00
N LYS A 158 -12.34 19.05 12.12
CA LYS A 158 -11.05 19.76 12.20
C LYS A 158 -10.03 19.20 11.21
N LEU A 159 -10.01 17.88 11.01
CA LEU A 159 -9.13 17.24 10.03
C LEU A 159 -9.49 17.62 8.58
N LEU A 160 -10.78 17.70 8.24
CA LEU A 160 -11.20 18.18 6.92
C LEU A 160 -10.83 19.65 6.71
N GLN A 161 -11.10 20.49 7.72
CA GLN A 161 -10.82 21.93 7.67
C GLN A 161 -9.33 22.20 7.52
N SER A 162 -8.46 21.44 8.20
CA SER A 162 -7.00 21.57 8.05
C SER A 162 -6.51 21.25 6.62
N HIS A 163 -7.35 20.58 5.83
CA HIS A 163 -7.10 20.28 4.42
C HIS A 163 -7.94 21.15 3.46
N GLY A 164 -8.57 22.21 3.96
CA GLY A 164 -9.42 23.11 3.16
C GLY A 164 -10.70 22.43 2.64
N ARG A 165 -11.24 21.46 3.39
CA ARG A 165 -12.48 20.74 3.08
C ARG A 165 -13.50 20.91 4.20
N GLU A 166 -14.76 20.70 3.85
CA GLU A 166 -15.90 20.79 4.77
C GLU A 166 -16.77 19.54 4.64
N SER A 167 -17.36 19.11 5.75
CA SER A 167 -18.31 17.99 5.77
C SER A 167 -19.70 18.37 5.27
N THR A 168 -20.03 19.66 5.18
CA THR A 168 -21.32 20.17 4.72
C THR A 168 -21.26 20.71 3.29
N GLY A 169 -22.39 20.69 2.59
CA GLY A 169 -22.59 21.36 1.31
C GLY A 169 -23.02 22.82 1.47
N PHE A 170 -23.19 23.52 0.35
CA PHE A 170 -23.56 24.95 0.30
C PHE A 170 -24.89 25.29 1.00
N LEU A 171 -25.81 24.32 1.09
CA LEU A 171 -27.11 24.47 1.77
C LEU A 171 -27.11 23.93 3.21
N GLY A 172 -25.93 23.67 3.80
CA GLY A 172 -25.81 23.17 5.17
C GLY A 172 -26.08 21.67 5.36
N PHE A 173 -26.45 20.93 4.31
CA PHE A 173 -26.62 19.48 4.39
C PHE A 173 -25.29 18.75 4.48
N ASN A 174 -25.20 17.73 5.35
CA ASN A 174 -24.02 16.88 5.45
C ASN A 174 -23.76 16.09 4.17
N LYS A 175 -22.51 16.12 3.71
CA LYS A 175 -21.97 15.24 2.68
C LYS A 175 -21.78 13.85 3.26
N SER A 176 -22.00 12.84 2.43
CA SER A 176 -21.65 11.46 2.75
C SER A 176 -20.15 11.27 2.58
N ILE A 177 -19.41 11.19 3.69
CA ILE A 177 -17.95 11.09 3.70
C ILE A 177 -17.54 9.80 4.41
N ARG A 178 -16.48 9.19 3.88
CA ARG A 178 -15.83 8.02 4.45
C ARG A 178 -14.37 8.34 4.69
N TYR A 179 -13.88 8.00 5.87
CA TYR A 179 -12.52 8.23 6.31
C TYR A 179 -11.89 6.87 6.56
N LYS A 180 -10.73 6.62 5.97
CA LYS A 180 -9.96 5.40 6.20
C LYS A 180 -8.56 5.78 6.61
N GLU A 181 -8.05 5.12 7.65
CA GLU A 181 -6.66 5.20 8.06
C GLU A 181 -6.07 3.79 8.11
N GLY A 182 -4.82 3.68 7.68
CA GLY A 182 -3.93 2.58 8.06
C GLY A 182 -2.64 3.18 8.60
N ALA A 183 -2.06 2.56 9.61
CA ALA A 183 -0.80 2.98 10.21
C ALA A 183 0.12 1.78 10.45
N ILE A 184 1.43 2.04 10.53
CA ILE A 184 2.41 1.08 11.07
C ILE A 184 2.72 1.54 12.49
N GLU A 185 2.29 0.75 13.47
CA GLU A 185 2.58 1.02 14.88
C GLU A 185 4.00 0.57 15.26
N ILE A 186 4.49 1.12 16.37
CA ILE A 186 5.77 0.72 16.95
C ILE A 186 5.63 -0.71 17.47
N GLY A 187 6.59 -1.58 17.12
CA GLY A 187 6.60 -2.99 17.46
C GLY A 187 5.83 -3.88 16.48
N GLU A 188 5.13 -3.30 15.51
CA GLU A 188 4.35 -4.05 14.53
C GLU A 188 5.25 -4.86 13.60
N LYS A 189 4.86 -6.11 13.29
CA LYS A 189 5.60 -6.97 12.36
C LYS A 189 5.23 -6.64 10.91
N ILE A 190 6.17 -6.08 10.18
CA ILE A 190 6.00 -5.71 8.77
C ILE A 190 6.99 -6.44 7.87
N THR A 191 6.67 -6.46 6.57
CA THR A 191 7.54 -6.98 5.50
C THR A 191 8.06 -5.82 4.66
N ILE A 192 9.38 -5.84 4.42
CA ILE A 192 10.08 -4.90 3.55
C ILE A 192 10.68 -5.65 2.38
N LEU A 193 10.57 -5.09 1.18
CA LEU A 193 11.36 -5.48 0.03
C LEU A 193 12.03 -4.22 -0.54
N GLY A 194 13.35 -4.22 -0.62
CA GLY A 194 14.12 -3.02 -0.98
C GLY A 194 15.58 -3.34 -1.27
N ILE A 195 16.34 -2.32 -1.66
CA ILE A 195 17.76 -2.42 -1.98
C ILE A 195 18.56 -2.25 -0.70
N GLY A 196 19.34 -3.26 -0.32
CA GLY A 196 20.25 -3.22 0.83
C GLY A 196 21.57 -2.52 0.49
N LYS A 197 22.01 -1.62 1.37
CA LYS A 197 23.32 -0.95 1.31
C LYS A 197 23.93 -0.89 2.70
N TRP A 198 25.14 -1.41 2.87
CA TRP A 198 25.88 -1.33 4.12
C TRP A 198 26.59 0.01 4.21
N LYS A 199 26.28 0.78 5.25
CA LYS A 199 26.92 2.07 5.52
C LYS A 199 27.42 2.13 6.95
N GLU A 200 28.45 2.92 7.17
CA GLU A 200 28.79 3.37 8.52
C GLU A 200 27.61 4.18 9.07
N SER A 201 27.31 3.99 10.35
CA SER A 201 26.18 4.62 11.01
C SER A 201 26.57 5.00 12.41
N ASP A 202 26.26 6.24 12.80
CA ASP A 202 26.37 6.68 14.19
C ASP A 202 25.35 5.97 15.09
N HIS A 203 24.31 5.37 14.50
CA HIS A 203 23.39 4.47 15.18
C HIS A 203 24.06 3.11 15.38
N ASN A 204 24.99 3.03 16.34
CA ASN A 204 25.62 1.79 16.75
C ASN A 204 24.61 0.88 17.45
N PHE A 205 23.87 0.10 16.67
CA PHE A 205 22.93 -0.91 17.16
C PHE A 205 23.62 -2.10 17.85
N ASP A 206 24.89 -2.33 17.52
CA ASP A 206 25.72 -3.40 18.06
C ASP A 206 27.10 -2.82 18.40
N ARG A 207 27.68 -3.25 19.53
CA ARG A 207 29.04 -2.85 19.97
C ARG A 207 30.12 -3.40 19.03
N TYR A 208 29.79 -4.41 18.23
CA TYR A 208 30.75 -5.14 17.39
C TYR A 208 30.69 -4.83 15.89
N SER A 209 29.65 -4.13 15.41
CA SER A 209 29.50 -3.81 13.98
C SER A 209 29.49 -2.30 13.75
N SER A 210 30.51 -1.80 13.03
CA SER A 210 30.57 -0.40 12.59
C SER A 210 29.64 -0.09 11.42
N LYS A 211 29.01 -1.11 10.83
CA LYS A 211 28.13 -0.97 9.67
C LYS A 211 26.70 -1.38 9.98
N THR A 212 25.78 -0.62 9.45
CA THR A 212 24.34 -0.88 9.50
C THR A 212 23.80 -1.07 8.08
N LEU A 213 22.88 -2.02 7.93
CA LEU A 213 22.17 -2.22 6.68
C LEU A 213 21.10 -1.14 6.52
N TYR A 214 21.22 -0.34 5.48
CA TYR A 214 20.19 0.59 5.04
C TYR A 214 19.38 -0.04 3.89
N VAL A 215 18.07 0.06 3.95
CA VAL A 215 17.17 -0.47 2.92
C VAL A 215 16.35 0.67 2.33
N SER A 216 16.43 0.84 1.01
CA SER A 216 15.73 1.91 0.27
C SER A 216 15.18 1.41 -1.07
N GLY A 217 14.67 2.33 -1.89
CA GLY A 217 14.22 2.03 -3.25
C GLY A 217 14.68 3.07 -4.26
N ASP A 218 14.75 2.67 -5.52
CA ASP A 218 15.07 3.53 -6.67
C ASP A 218 13.95 3.48 -7.73
N SER A 219 14.20 4.04 -8.92
CA SER A 219 13.24 4.09 -10.02
C SER A 219 12.89 2.71 -10.61
N GLU A 220 13.79 1.74 -10.51
CA GLU A 220 13.66 0.40 -11.08
C GLU A 220 13.17 -0.59 -10.02
N ARG A 221 13.80 -0.55 -8.85
CA ARG A 221 13.63 -1.42 -7.70
C ARG A 221 13.05 -0.61 -6.54
N LYS A 222 11.72 -0.51 -6.55
CA LYS A 222 10.97 0.28 -5.58
C LYS A 222 11.06 -0.33 -4.17
N LEU A 223 11.06 0.52 -3.15
CA LEU A 223 10.86 0.09 -1.77
C LEU A 223 9.40 -0.35 -1.58
N ILE A 224 9.17 -1.56 -1.11
CA ILE A 224 7.84 -2.09 -0.81
C ILE A 224 7.72 -2.28 0.70
N ILE A 225 6.66 -1.71 1.29
CA ILE A 225 6.38 -1.78 2.73
C ILE A 225 4.95 -2.28 2.92
N THR A 226 4.76 -3.33 3.73
CA THR A 226 3.44 -3.88 4.00
C THR A 226 3.35 -4.58 5.36
N ASP A 227 2.19 -4.45 6.00
CA ASP A 227 1.77 -5.12 7.23
C ASP A 227 1.04 -6.47 6.97
N LEU A 228 0.93 -6.88 5.70
CA LEU A 228 0.14 -8.05 5.32
C LEU A 228 0.70 -9.33 5.94
N SER A 229 0.02 -9.80 6.98
CA SER A 229 0.32 -11.05 7.70
C SER A 229 0.25 -12.29 6.80
N LYS A 230 -0.58 -12.29 5.74
CA LYS A 230 -0.75 -13.40 4.79
C LYS A 230 0.43 -13.65 3.85
N ILE A 231 1.51 -12.87 3.93
CA ILE A 231 2.76 -13.14 3.18
C ILE A 231 3.59 -14.22 3.88
N THR A 232 3.23 -14.55 5.11
CA THR A 232 3.80 -15.67 5.84
C THR A 232 3.35 -16.97 5.15
N GLU A 233 4.32 -17.80 4.75
CA GLU A 233 4.12 -19.17 4.24
C GLU A 233 3.77 -19.34 2.74
N SER A 234 4.66 -18.93 1.83
CA SER A 234 4.88 -19.83 0.70
C SER A 234 5.75 -20.98 1.22
N LYS A 235 5.12 -22.13 1.46
CA LYS A 235 5.79 -23.38 1.82
C LYS A 235 6.99 -23.63 0.91
N ARG A 236 8.08 -24.09 1.52
CA ARG A 236 9.17 -24.80 0.85
C ARG A 236 8.62 -25.96 0.03
#